data_AF-A0A6J1CDT0-F1
#
_entry.id   AF-A0A6J1CDT0-F1
#
_cell.length_a   1.000
_cell.length_b   1.000
_cell.length_c   1.000
_cell.angle_alpha   90.00
_cell.angle_beta   90.00
_cell.angle_gamma   90.00
#
_symmetry.space_group_name_H-M   'P 1'
#
loop_
_entity.id
_entity.type
_entity.pdbx_description
1 polymer ?
#
loop_
_entity_poly.entity_id
_entity_poly.type
_entity_poly.pdbx_seq_one_letter_code
_entity_poly.pdbx_strand_id
1 'polypeptide(L)'
;MDMTMSPYLKRESDMSGSHNLEIYLHLVDGFVRGKGKFRWNSRRDVALVNKGSDMLVEELRIPEFWYQLPHKGLVKNGYGRWVKPGRNPEDIPSPFSQPSKI
;
A
#
# COMPACT_ATOMS: atom_id res chain seq x y z
N MET A 1 -12.64 9.32 -8.84
CA MET A 1 -11.68 10.27 -9.44
C MET A 1 -11.18 9.66 -10.73
N ASP A 2 -10.81 10.48 -11.70
CA ASP A 2 -10.32 10.01 -13.00
C ASP A 2 -8.81 9.75 -12.93
N MET A 3 -8.41 8.48 -13.09
CA MET A 3 -7.02 8.04 -13.04
C MET A 3 -6.21 8.58 -14.22
N THR A 4 -6.85 8.90 -15.34
CA THR A 4 -6.19 9.42 -16.54
C THR A 4 -5.63 10.83 -16.37
N MET A 5 -5.96 11.52 -15.28
CA MET A 5 -5.42 12.83 -14.96
C MET A 5 -3.92 12.79 -14.62
N SER A 6 -3.44 11.70 -14.01
CA SER A 6 -2.04 11.56 -13.59
C SER A 6 -1.19 10.98 -14.71
N PRO A 7 -0.10 11.66 -15.14
CA PRO A 7 0.82 11.11 -16.14
C PRO A 7 1.65 9.92 -15.61
N TYR A 8 1.62 9.68 -14.30
CA TYR A 8 2.38 8.62 -13.64
C TYR A 8 1.65 7.28 -13.59
N LEU A 9 0.35 7.25 -13.91
CA LEU A 9 -0.47 6.05 -13.83
C LEU A 9 -0.64 5.38 -15.20
N LYS A 10 -0.67 4.04 -15.23
CA LYS A 10 -1.07 3.28 -16.42
C LYS A 10 -2.49 3.66 -16.82
N ARG A 11 -2.76 3.71 -18.13
CA ARG A 11 -4.09 4.05 -18.67
C ARG A 11 -5.08 2.90 -18.56
N GLU A 12 -4.57 1.68 -18.63
CA GLU A 12 -5.35 0.46 -18.42
C GLU A 12 -5.41 0.23 -16.91
N SER A 13 -6.62 0.31 -16.34
CA SER A 13 -6.85 -0.08 -14.95
C SER A 13 -7.38 -1.51 -14.92
N ASP A 14 -6.70 -2.40 -14.22
CA ASP A 14 -7.32 -3.64 -13.80
C ASP A 14 -8.35 -3.37 -12.68
N MET A 15 -9.23 -4.34 -12.42
CA MET A 15 -10.24 -4.21 -11.34
C MET A 15 -9.60 -4.06 -9.94
N SER A 16 -8.32 -4.39 -9.79
CA SER A 16 -7.55 -4.26 -8.55
C SER A 16 -7.13 -2.80 -8.30
N GLY A 17 -6.65 -2.11 -9.34
CA GLY A 17 -6.22 -0.73 -9.29
C GLY A 17 -7.34 0.24 -8.91
N SER A 18 -8.57 0.00 -9.36
CA SER A 18 -9.72 0.87 -9.04
C SER A 18 -10.07 0.93 -7.55
N HIS A 19 -9.63 -0.06 -6.75
CA HIS A 19 -9.85 -0.12 -5.30
C HIS A 19 -8.58 0.14 -4.47
N ASN A 20 -7.46 0.53 -5.09
CA ASN A 20 -6.23 0.83 -4.36
C ASN A 20 -6.29 2.22 -3.70
N LEU A 21 -6.29 2.24 -2.35
CA LEU A 21 -6.26 3.48 -1.56
C LEU A 21 -5.09 4.40 -1.93
N GLU A 22 -3.93 3.85 -2.27
CA GLU A 22 -2.74 4.64 -2.59
C GLU A 22 -2.92 5.44 -3.88
N ILE A 23 -3.70 4.93 -4.84
CA ILE A 23 -4.07 5.65 -6.07
C ILE A 23 -5.01 6.81 -5.75
N TYR A 24 -6.01 6.59 -4.88
CA TYR A 24 -6.90 7.67 -4.46
C TYR A 24 -6.11 8.79 -3.77
N LEU A 25 -5.22 8.45 -2.84
CA LEU A 25 -4.41 9.44 -2.13
C LEU A 25 -3.45 10.18 -3.08
N HIS A 26 -2.88 9.48 -4.06
CA HIS A 26 -2.06 10.08 -5.12
C HIS A 26 -2.86 11.09 -5.96
N LEU A 27 -4.06 10.71 -6.42
CA LEU A 27 -4.92 11.60 -7.21
C LEU A 27 -5.44 12.79 -6.40
N VAL A 28 -5.81 12.59 -5.13
CA VAL A 28 -6.20 13.67 -4.20
C VAL A 28 -5.05 14.66 -4.04
N ASP A 29 -3.84 14.16 -3.80
CA ASP A 29 -2.67 15.03 -3.65
C ASP A 29 -2.32 15.74 -4.96
N GLY A 30 -2.53 15.12 -6.11
CA GLY A 30 -2.29 15.75 -7.42
C GLY A 30 -3.39 16.69 -7.91
N PHE A 31 -4.57 16.69 -7.28
CA PHE A 31 -5.76 17.30 -7.85
C PHE A 31 -5.68 18.83 -7.95
N VAL A 32 -5.97 19.37 -9.13
CA VAL A 32 -6.12 20.81 -9.37
C VAL A 32 -7.55 21.12 -9.80
N ARG A 33 -8.25 21.94 -8.99
CA ARG A 33 -9.66 22.33 -9.24
C ARG A 33 -9.84 22.96 -10.63
N GLY A 34 -10.91 22.56 -11.32
CA GLY A 34 -11.46 23.28 -12.48
C GLY A 34 -10.71 23.10 -13.81
N LYS A 35 -9.61 22.33 -13.87
CA LYS A 35 -8.86 22.11 -15.13
C LYS A 35 -8.62 20.65 -15.49
N GLY A 36 -9.04 19.69 -14.66
CA GLY A 36 -8.78 18.26 -14.91
C GLY A 36 -7.29 17.91 -15.01
N LYS A 37 -6.42 18.71 -14.36
CA LYS A 37 -4.97 18.56 -14.42
C LYS A 37 -4.43 17.97 -13.11
N PHE A 38 -3.39 17.16 -13.24
CA PHE A 38 -2.56 16.73 -12.13
C PHE A 38 -1.39 17.71 -11.95
N ARG A 39 -1.13 18.17 -10.72
CA ARG A 39 0.02 19.05 -10.43
C ARG A 39 1.32 18.25 -10.40
N TRP A 40 2.37 18.78 -11.01
CA TRP A 40 3.69 18.11 -11.07
C TRP A 40 4.43 18.09 -9.71
N ASN A 41 4.07 18.98 -8.79
CA ASN A 41 4.70 19.13 -7.48
C ASN A 41 3.86 18.52 -6.33
N SER A 42 3.17 17.41 -6.60
CA SER A 42 2.54 16.59 -5.56
C SER A 42 3.58 16.20 -4.50
N ARG A 43 3.22 16.25 -3.23
CA ARG A 43 4.13 16.00 -2.10
C ARG A 43 4.18 14.53 -1.71
N ARG A 44 3.17 13.74 -2.08
CA ARG A 44 3.11 12.31 -1.82
C ARG A 44 4.09 11.59 -2.74
N ASP A 45 4.82 10.64 -2.17
CA ASP A 45 5.70 9.78 -2.94
C ASP A 45 4.88 8.90 -3.89
N VAL A 46 5.18 9.01 -5.19
CA VAL A 46 4.53 8.25 -6.25
C VAL A 46 4.73 6.74 -6.08
N ALA A 47 5.84 6.31 -5.48
CA ALA A 47 6.15 4.89 -5.27
C ALA A 47 5.11 4.18 -4.39
N LEU A 48 4.40 4.92 -3.53
CA LEU A 48 3.33 4.36 -2.71
C LEU A 48 2.19 3.76 -3.54
N VAL A 49 1.96 4.23 -4.76
CA VAL A 49 0.97 3.64 -5.66
C VAL A 49 1.21 2.13 -5.84
N ASN A 50 2.46 1.75 -6.15
CA ASN A 50 2.83 0.34 -6.37
C ASN A 50 3.07 -0.45 -5.07
N LYS A 51 2.73 0.11 -3.90
CA LYS A 51 2.85 -0.60 -2.61
C LYS A 51 2.14 -1.95 -2.66
N GLY A 52 0.94 -2.00 -3.25
CA GLY A 52 0.13 -3.21 -3.40
C GLY A 52 -0.56 -3.31 -4.76
N SER A 53 0.00 -2.70 -5.80
CA SER A 53 -0.52 -2.78 -7.17
C SER A 53 0.58 -2.67 -8.22
N ASP A 54 0.19 -2.76 -9.50
CA ASP A 54 1.01 -2.52 -10.68
C ASP A 54 0.43 -1.37 -11.53
N MET A 55 0.32 -0.18 -10.94
CA MET A 55 -0.44 0.94 -11.55
C MET A 55 0.43 2.11 -11.98
N LEU A 56 1.73 2.09 -11.68
CA LEU A 56 2.69 3.09 -12.18
C LEU A 56 3.22 2.73 -13.56
N VAL A 57 3.49 3.74 -14.37
CA VAL A 57 4.12 3.54 -15.69
C VAL A 57 5.55 2.99 -15.55
N GLU A 58 5.96 2.14 -16.49
CA GLU A 58 7.23 1.39 -16.45
C GLU A 58 8.48 2.29 -16.46
N GLU A 59 8.36 3.50 -17.02
CA GLU A 59 9.42 4.49 -17.11
C GLU A 59 9.91 4.95 -15.73
N LEU A 60 9.07 4.86 -14.70
CA LEU A 60 9.44 5.18 -13.32
C LEU A 60 10.34 4.11 -12.68
N ARG A 61 10.38 2.89 -13.23
CA ARG A 61 11.21 1.77 -12.75
C ARG A 61 10.96 1.41 -11.28
N ILE A 62 9.74 1.65 -10.80
CA ILE A 62 9.30 1.31 -9.45
C ILE A 62 8.65 -0.09 -9.51
N PRO A 63 9.18 -1.09 -8.77
CA PRO A 63 8.62 -2.43 -8.78
C PRO A 63 7.15 -2.45 -8.38
N GLU A 64 6.35 -3.26 -9.06
CA GLU A 64 4.99 -3.60 -8.66
C GLU A 64 4.97 -4.34 -7.32
N PHE A 65 3.87 -4.22 -6.57
CA PHE A 65 3.61 -4.94 -5.33
C PHE A 65 4.81 -4.99 -4.36
N TRP A 66 5.57 -3.89 -4.26
CA TRP A 66 6.89 -3.92 -3.61
C TRP A 66 6.81 -4.12 -2.10
N TYR A 67 5.66 -3.83 -1.48
CA TYR A 67 5.54 -3.93 -0.03
C TYR A 67 5.53 -5.39 0.43
N GLN A 68 6.60 -5.76 1.09
CA GLN A 68 6.75 -7.03 1.76
C GLN A 68 7.52 -6.84 3.07
N LEU A 69 7.12 -7.57 4.10
CA LEU A 69 7.93 -7.69 5.31
C LEU A 69 9.29 -8.31 4.97
N PRO A 70 10.38 -7.90 5.65
CA PRO A 70 11.66 -8.59 5.54
C PRO A 70 11.47 -10.11 5.73
N HIS A 71 12.06 -10.89 4.83
CA HIS A 71 11.94 -12.36 4.84
C HIS A 71 10.50 -12.88 4.87
N LYS A 72 9.54 -12.14 4.27
CA LYS A 72 8.10 -12.44 4.31
C LYS A 72 7.53 -12.54 5.73
N GLY A 73 8.15 -11.84 6.69
CA GLY A 73 7.76 -11.84 8.10
C GLY A 73 8.31 -13.03 8.90
N LEU A 74 9.23 -13.82 8.35
CA LEU A 74 9.90 -14.89 9.08
C LEU A 74 11.06 -14.33 9.91
N VAL A 75 11.33 -14.99 11.05
CA VAL A 75 12.46 -14.68 11.94
C VAL A 75 13.30 -15.93 12.17
N LYS A 76 14.61 -15.78 12.40
CA LYS A 76 15.47 -16.91 12.80
C LYS A 76 15.35 -17.16 14.29
N ASN A 77 15.09 -18.41 14.69
CA ASN A 77 15.11 -18.81 16.09
C ASN A 77 16.54 -19.12 16.60
N GLY A 78 16.69 -19.45 17.88
CA GLY A 78 17.98 -19.81 18.49
C GLY A 78 18.67 -21.04 17.90
N TYR A 79 17.95 -21.84 17.09
CA TYR A 79 18.48 -22.99 16.35
C TYR A 79 18.84 -22.63 14.90
N GLY A 80 18.76 -21.36 14.51
CA GLY A 80 19.05 -20.88 13.15
C GLY A 80 17.96 -21.17 12.11
N ARG A 81 16.79 -21.67 12.52
CA ARG A 81 15.67 -22.01 11.63
C ARG A 81 14.76 -20.81 11.42
N TRP A 82 14.25 -20.62 10.20
CA TRP A 82 13.22 -19.62 9.89
C TRP A 82 11.86 -20.08 10.40
N VAL A 83 11.24 -19.28 11.26
CA VAL A 83 9.93 -19.56 11.86
C VAL A 83 9.02 -18.35 11.75
N LYS A 84 7.70 -18.57 11.77
CA LYS A 84 6.74 -17.48 11.97
C LYS A 84 6.86 -16.99 13.41
N PRO A 85 6.93 -15.67 13.66
CA PRO A 85 6.83 -15.15 15.01
C PRO A 85 5.48 -15.54 15.63
N GLY A 86 5.45 -15.68 16.96
CA GLY A 86 4.18 -15.76 17.68
C GLY A 86 3.36 -14.48 17.46
N ARG A 87 2.03 -14.58 17.53
CA ARG A 87 1.18 -13.39 17.55
C ARG A 87 1.40 -12.64 18.86
N ASN A 88 1.35 -11.33 18.82
CA ASN A 88 1.29 -10.58 20.06
C ASN A 88 -0.02 -10.96 20.80
N PRO A 89 -0.04 -10.98 22.14
CA PRO A 89 -1.24 -11.35 22.90
C PRO A 89 -2.49 -10.55 22.51
N GLU A 90 -2.34 -9.27 22.17
CA GLU A 90 -3.42 -8.39 21.70
C GLU A 90 -3.99 -8.76 20.32
N ASP A 91 -3.21 -9.44 19.47
CA ASP A 91 -3.62 -9.87 18.13
C ASP A 91 -4.30 -11.25 18.14
N ILE A 92 -4.32 -11.93 19.29
CA ILE A 92 -5.04 -13.19 19.46
C ILE A 92 -6.52 -12.83 19.64
N PRO A 93 -7.41 -13.25 18.72
CA PRO A 93 -8.84 -13.05 18.91
C PRO A 93 -9.26 -13.75 20.20
N SER A 94 -9.45 -12.98 21.27
CA SER A 94 -9.91 -13.52 22.53
C SER A 94 -11.42 -13.73 22.41
N PRO A 95 -11.94 -14.93 22.67
CA PRO A 95 -13.39 -15.13 22.66
C PRO A 95 -14.07 -14.43 23.86
N PHE A 96 -13.32 -13.94 24.85
CA PHE A 96 -13.87 -13.26 26.02
C PHE A 96 -12.94 -12.17 26.53
N SER A 97 -13.36 -10.91 26.43
CA SER A 97 -12.87 -9.85 27.31
C SER A 97 -13.15 -10.32 28.73
N GLN A 98 -12.14 -10.74 29.49
CA GLN A 98 -12.37 -10.93 30.93
C GLN A 98 -12.69 -9.55 31.52
N PRO A 99 -13.84 -9.37 32.19
CA PRO A 99 -14.13 -8.11 32.84
C PRO A 99 -13.04 -7.85 33.89
N SER A 100 -12.54 -6.62 33.88
CA SER A 100 -11.57 -6.13 34.86
C SER A 100 -12.05 -6.48 36.28
N LYS A 101 -11.23 -7.19 37.06
CA LYS A 101 -11.47 -7.35 38.50
C LYS A 101 -11.37 -5.96 39.13
N ILE A 102 -12.51 -5.44 39.58
CA ILE A 102 -12.60 -4.32 40.53
C ILE A 102 -12.18 -4.84 41.91
#